data_AF-A0A382TX85-F1
#
_entry.id   AF-A0A382TX85-F1
#
_cell.length_a   1.000
_cell.length_b   1.000
_cell.length_c   1.000
_cell.angle_alpha   90.00
_cell.angle_beta   90.00
_cell.angle_gamma   90.00
#
_symmetry.space_group_name_H-M   'P 1'
#
loop_
_entity.id
_entity.type
_entity.pdbx_description
1 polymer ?
#
loop_
_entity_poly.entity_id
_entity_poly.type
_entity_poly.pdbx_seq_one_letter_code
_entity_poly.pdbx_strand_id
1 'polypeptide(L)'
;MKLFIKIFLSFFLYICLIFPQCDSSYVYINDFPGSVTILANGDSCFFDNDLIALNDIITLNQLSYDTPLHLGTQTWLNGRLRILVAGNYWGGVESPLSVLPESIGNLDDLRVLYLEWNNLSSLPENFYQLTNLSD
;
A
#
# COMPACT_ATOMS: atom_id res chain seq x y z
N MET A 1 -1.71 -33.59 37.69
CA MET A 1 -2.08 -32.94 36.41
C MET A 1 -2.74 -31.60 36.69
N LYS A 2 -1.97 -30.50 36.84
CA LYS A 2 -2.46 -29.09 36.88
C LYS A 2 -1.33 -28.04 36.96
N LEU A 3 -0.16 -28.29 36.35
CA LEU A 3 0.99 -27.36 36.42
C LEU A 3 1.70 -27.13 35.07
N PHE A 4 0.96 -27.16 33.96
CA PHE A 4 1.54 -26.87 32.62
C PHE A 4 0.82 -25.77 31.83
N ILE A 5 -0.27 -25.17 32.35
CA ILE A 5 -1.10 -24.24 31.55
C ILE A 5 -0.72 -22.76 31.74
N LYS A 6 0.08 -22.39 32.76
CA LYS A 6 0.41 -20.97 33.02
C LYS A 6 1.65 -20.41 32.30
N ILE A 7 2.56 -21.26 31.80
CA ILE A 7 3.84 -20.80 31.24
C ILE A 7 3.71 -20.40 29.75
N PHE A 8 2.71 -20.93 29.03
CA PHE A 8 2.48 -20.57 27.63
C PHE A 8 1.91 -19.15 27.43
N LEU A 9 1.07 -18.68 28.37
CA LEU A 9 0.45 -17.34 28.31
C LEU A 9 1.48 -16.22 28.50
N SER A 10 2.48 -16.39 29.37
CA SER A 10 3.50 -15.35 29.61
C SER A 10 4.54 -15.28 28.50
N PHE A 11 4.79 -16.38 27.78
CA PHE A 11 5.71 -16.42 26.65
C PHE A 11 5.09 -15.77 25.41
N PHE A 12 3.79 -15.98 25.15
CA PHE A 12 3.03 -15.28 24.11
C PHE A 12 2.96 -13.77 24.35
N LEU A 13 2.79 -13.35 25.62
CA LEU A 13 2.79 -11.93 26.01
C LEU A 13 4.15 -11.26 25.76
N TYR A 14 5.25 -12.01 25.90
CA TYR A 14 6.60 -11.50 25.68
C TYR A 14 6.93 -11.31 24.20
N ILE A 15 6.40 -12.17 23.31
CA ILE A 15 6.61 -12.07 21.85
C ILE A 15 5.91 -10.82 21.29
N CYS A 16 4.74 -10.48 21.81
CA CYS A 16 3.98 -9.28 21.43
C CYS A 16 4.69 -7.95 21.75
N LEU A 17 5.60 -7.96 22.74
CA LEU A 17 6.33 -6.76 23.16
C LEU A 17 7.61 -6.48 22.36
N ILE A 18 8.02 -7.39 21.47
CA ILE A 18 9.34 -7.32 20.79
C ILE A 18 9.21 -7.11 19.27
N PHE A 19 8.06 -7.42 18.68
CA PHE A 19 7.81 -7.16 17.25
C PHE A 19 6.85 -5.99 17.08
N PRO A 20 7.12 -5.04 16.17
CA PRO A 20 6.17 -3.98 15.83
C PRO A 20 4.86 -4.64 15.40
N GLN A 21 3.81 -4.41 16.19
CA GLN A 21 2.48 -4.96 15.95
C GLN A 21 1.68 -3.91 15.19
N CYS A 22 1.52 -4.11 13.88
CA CYS A 22 0.48 -3.41 13.15
C CYS A 22 -0.89 -3.96 13.59
N ASP A 23 -1.94 -3.14 13.46
CA ASP A 23 -3.30 -3.64 13.58
C ASP A 23 -3.57 -4.75 12.56
N SER A 24 -4.56 -5.60 12.81
CA SER A 24 -4.80 -6.83 12.02
C SER A 24 -5.13 -6.63 10.54
N SER A 25 -5.35 -5.39 10.10
CA SER A 25 -5.64 -5.01 8.71
C SER A 25 -4.47 -4.26 8.04
N TYR A 26 -3.30 -4.32 8.67
CA TYR A 26 -2.08 -3.67 8.22
C TYR A 26 -0.93 -4.67 8.24
N VAL A 27 -0.04 -4.53 7.26
CA VAL A 27 1.18 -5.30 7.15
C VAL A 27 2.37 -4.46 7.54
N TYR A 28 3.23 -5.00 8.40
CA TYR A 28 4.51 -4.39 8.73
C TYR A 28 5.51 -4.65 7.58
N ILE A 29 6.02 -3.58 6.96
CA ILE A 29 7.06 -3.66 5.93
C ILE A 29 8.18 -2.69 6.28
N ASN A 30 9.34 -3.19 6.70
CA ASN A 30 10.46 -2.36 7.13
C ASN A 30 11.49 -2.06 6.05
N ASP A 31 11.43 -2.75 4.92
CA ASP A 31 12.32 -2.56 3.78
C ASP A 31 11.49 -2.12 2.57
N PHE A 32 11.65 -0.84 2.20
CA PHE A 32 10.92 -0.22 1.11
C PHE A 32 11.79 0.82 0.39
N PRO A 33 11.52 1.11 -0.89
CA PRO A 33 12.38 1.98 -1.69
C PRO A 33 12.32 3.43 -1.23
N GLY A 34 13.34 4.22 -1.58
CA GLY A 34 13.40 5.66 -1.27
C GLY A 34 12.31 6.51 -1.96
N SER A 35 11.52 5.92 -2.86
CA SER A 35 10.33 6.54 -3.46
C SER A 35 9.10 6.49 -2.53
N VAL A 36 9.20 5.85 -1.36
CA VAL A 36 8.15 5.80 -0.35
C VAL A 36 8.43 6.82 0.75
N THR A 37 7.48 7.71 0.97
CA THR A 37 7.50 8.69 2.06
C THR A 37 6.41 8.34 3.08
N ILE A 38 6.78 8.23 4.36
CA ILE A 38 5.82 8.07 5.47
C ILE A 38 5.75 9.40 6.23
N LEU A 39 4.56 9.99 6.30
CA LEU A 39 4.33 11.27 6.98
C LEU A 39 4.05 11.10 8.48
N ALA A 40 4.15 12.21 9.22
CA ALA A 40 3.77 12.35 10.63
C ALA A 40 4.49 11.40 11.61
N ASN A 41 5.74 11.01 11.31
CA ASN A 41 6.48 9.97 12.04
C ASN A 41 5.72 8.64 12.10
N GLY A 42 4.94 8.33 11.05
CA GLY A 42 4.17 7.10 10.98
C GLY A 42 5.05 5.85 11.04
N ASP A 43 4.47 4.78 11.60
CA ASP A 43 5.10 3.47 11.64
C ASP A 43 5.09 2.81 10.25
N SER A 44 5.93 1.80 10.05
CA SER A 44 6.03 1.05 8.79
C SER A 44 4.90 0.03 8.60
N CYS A 45 3.67 0.41 8.98
CA CYS A 45 2.45 -0.36 8.85
C CYS A 45 1.65 0.14 7.66
N PHE A 46 1.33 -0.74 6.71
CA PHE A 46 0.64 -0.39 5.46
C PHE A 46 -0.69 -1.12 5.38
N PHE A 47 -1.76 -0.42 5.04
CA PHE A 47 -3.10 -1.00 5.00
C PHE A 47 -3.26 -2.03 3.88
N ASP A 48 -3.83 -3.19 4.21
CA ASP A 48 -3.88 -4.34 3.30
C ASP A 48 -4.56 -4.02 1.98
N ASN A 49 -5.70 -3.31 2.02
CA ASN A 49 -6.46 -3.01 0.81
C ASN A 49 -5.73 -2.02 -0.12
N ASP A 50 -4.91 -1.13 0.43
CA ASP A 50 -4.11 -0.21 -0.37
C ASP A 50 -2.99 -0.99 -1.08
N LEU A 51 -2.33 -1.91 -0.36
CA LEU A 51 -1.33 -2.81 -0.94
C LEU A 51 -1.92 -3.74 -2.02
N ILE A 52 -3.13 -4.25 -1.82
CA ILE A 52 -3.86 -5.05 -2.81
C ILE A 52 -4.10 -4.23 -4.08
N ALA A 53 -4.60 -3.00 -3.96
CA ALA A 53 -4.84 -2.14 -5.10
C ALA A 53 -3.55 -1.85 -5.89
N LEU A 54 -2.45 -1.57 -5.20
CA LEU A 54 -1.14 -1.38 -5.82
C LEU A 54 -0.66 -2.66 -6.53
N ASN A 55 -0.79 -3.83 -5.89
CA ASN A 55 -0.41 -5.11 -6.47
C ASN A 55 -1.25 -5.47 -7.71
N ASP A 56 -2.53 -5.14 -7.70
CA ASP A 56 -3.41 -5.38 -8.84
C ASP A 56 -3.04 -4.48 -10.03
N ILE A 57 -2.63 -3.23 -9.80
CA ILE A 57 -2.07 -2.36 -10.85
C ILE A 57 -0.83 -3.03 -11.47
N ILE A 58 0.08 -3.53 -10.65
CA ILE A 58 1.31 -4.22 -11.11
C ILE A 58 0.94 -5.43 -11.96
N THR A 59 0.08 -6.29 -11.45
CA THR A 59 -0.26 -7.57 -12.07
C THR A 59 -1.02 -7.38 -13.38
N LEU A 60 -2.01 -6.49 -13.42
CA LEU A 60 -2.80 -6.23 -14.63
C LEU A 60 -1.98 -5.57 -15.73
N ASN A 61 -0.95 -4.80 -15.38
CA ASN A 61 -0.06 -4.14 -16.33
C ASN A 61 1.23 -4.92 -16.58
N GLN A 62 1.35 -6.15 -16.06
CA GLN A 62 2.51 -7.03 -16.27
C GLN A 62 3.85 -6.37 -15.86
N LEU A 63 3.81 -5.51 -14.83
CA LEU A 63 5.00 -4.87 -14.27
C LEU A 63 5.75 -5.87 -13.36
N SER A 64 7.06 -5.67 -13.21
CA SER A 64 7.92 -6.59 -12.44
C SER A 64 8.56 -5.87 -11.26
N TYR A 65 7.85 -5.82 -10.13
CA TYR A 65 8.34 -5.25 -8.89
C TYR A 65 8.40 -6.29 -7.77
N ASP A 66 9.40 -6.17 -6.89
CA ASP A 66 9.56 -7.06 -5.74
C ASP A 66 8.45 -6.87 -4.70
N THR A 67 7.95 -5.65 -4.56
CA THR A 67 6.86 -5.30 -3.64
C THR A 67 5.94 -4.25 -4.25
N PRO A 68 4.67 -4.15 -3.81
CA PRO A 68 3.76 -3.09 -4.24
C PRO A 68 4.27 -1.68 -3.95
N LEU A 69 5.21 -1.54 -3.00
CA LEU A 69 5.84 -0.28 -2.63
C LEU A 69 6.84 0.25 -3.66
N HIS A 70 7.22 -0.55 -4.66
CA HIS A 70 8.05 -0.10 -5.79
C HIS A 70 7.22 0.49 -6.95
N LEU A 71 5.89 0.42 -6.89
CA LEU A 71 5.04 1.06 -7.88
C LEU A 71 5.05 2.57 -7.71
N GLY A 72 5.87 3.25 -8.52
CA GLY A 72 5.93 4.71 -8.56
C GLY A 72 6.46 5.35 -7.28
N THR A 73 6.11 6.62 -7.09
CA THR A 73 6.38 7.36 -5.85
C THR A 73 5.12 7.38 -4.99
N GLN A 74 5.27 7.07 -3.71
CA GLN A 74 4.16 6.88 -2.79
C GLN A 74 4.34 7.75 -1.56
N THR A 75 3.26 8.38 -1.09
CA THR A 75 3.22 9.01 0.23
C THR A 75 2.12 8.39 1.06
N TRP A 76 2.47 7.99 2.27
CA TRP A 76 1.60 7.31 3.22
C TRP A 76 1.40 8.17 4.47
N LEU A 77 0.20 8.13 5.05
CA LEU A 77 -0.15 8.79 6.31
C LEU A 77 -0.97 7.83 7.15
N ASN A 78 -0.52 7.54 8.38
CA ASN A 78 -1.18 6.59 9.28
C ASN A 78 -1.46 5.23 8.62
N GLY A 79 -0.52 4.76 7.80
CA GLY A 79 -0.63 3.50 7.07
C GLY A 79 -1.61 3.47 5.89
N ARG A 80 -2.25 4.60 5.54
CA ARG A 80 -3.07 4.74 4.33
C ARG A 80 -2.34 5.47 3.22
N LEU A 81 -2.55 5.07 1.97
CA LEU A 81 -1.95 5.72 0.81
C LEU A 81 -2.63 7.06 0.54
N ARG A 82 -1.82 8.13 0.49
CA ARG A 82 -2.30 9.52 0.31
C ARG A 82 -1.97 10.08 -1.06
N ILE A 83 -0.79 9.74 -1.58
CA ILE A 83 -0.30 10.22 -2.87
C ILE A 83 0.26 9.02 -3.61
N LEU A 84 -0.19 8.84 -4.84
CA LEU A 84 0.38 7.90 -5.80
C LEU A 84 0.79 8.66 -7.06
N VAL A 85 2.09 8.66 -7.35
CA VAL A 85 2.63 9.15 -8.60
C VAL A 85 3.06 7.94 -9.43
N ALA A 86 2.22 7.61 -10.41
CA ALA A 86 2.37 6.46 -11.28
C ALA A 86 2.33 6.85 -12.77
N GLY A 87 2.83 8.05 -13.11
CA GLY A 87 3.06 8.44 -14.49
C GLY A 87 4.26 7.74 -15.11
N ASN A 88 4.30 7.59 -16.44
CA ASN A 88 5.42 6.92 -17.11
C ASN A 88 6.56 7.92 -17.40
N TYR A 89 7.30 8.29 -16.36
CA TYR A 89 8.49 9.13 -16.41
C TYR A 89 9.45 8.82 -15.26
N TRP A 90 10.58 9.53 -15.21
CA TRP A 90 11.55 9.38 -14.13
C TRP A 90 10.92 9.62 -12.75
N GLY A 91 10.91 8.59 -11.89
CA GLY A 91 10.28 8.64 -10.57
C GLY A 91 8.82 8.18 -10.52
N GLY A 92 8.25 7.75 -11.66
CA GLY A 92 6.95 7.08 -11.74
C GLY A 92 7.10 5.58 -12.05
N VAL A 93 6.32 5.06 -13.00
CA VAL A 93 6.33 3.62 -13.37
C VAL A 93 7.30 3.28 -14.50
N GLU A 94 7.82 2.05 -14.49
CA GLU A 94 8.86 1.58 -15.43
C GLU A 94 8.35 1.39 -16.87
N SER A 95 7.06 1.12 -17.04
CA SER A 95 6.41 1.04 -18.34
C SER A 95 4.98 1.62 -18.28
N PRO A 96 4.42 2.11 -19.40
CA PRO A 96 3.11 2.75 -19.41
C PRO A 96 2.01 1.82 -18.91
N LEU A 97 1.20 2.31 -17.98
CA LEU A 97 -0.02 1.62 -17.56
C LEU A 97 -1.02 1.62 -18.72
N SER A 98 -1.68 0.48 -18.91
CA SER A 98 -2.73 0.27 -19.92
C SER A 98 -4.13 0.13 -19.29
N VAL A 99 -4.20 -0.33 -18.03
CA VAL A 99 -5.43 -0.59 -17.29
C VAL A 99 -5.27 -0.21 -15.82
N LEU A 100 -6.34 0.27 -15.18
CA LEU A 100 -6.46 0.34 -13.72
C LEU A 100 -7.41 -0.77 -13.22
N PRO A 101 -7.11 -1.46 -12.10
CA PRO A 101 -7.98 -2.49 -11.55
C PRO A 101 -9.24 -1.89 -10.90
N GLU A 102 -10.30 -2.69 -10.75
CA GLU A 102 -11.47 -2.31 -9.94
C GLU A 102 -11.10 -2.02 -8.48
N SER A 103 -10.05 -2.67 -7.95
CA SER A 103 -9.54 -2.41 -6.60
C SER A 103 -8.93 -1.02 -6.42
N ILE A 104 -8.75 -0.21 -7.49
CA ILE A 104 -8.35 1.19 -7.36
C ILE A 104 -9.34 1.96 -6.45
N GLY A 105 -10.62 1.57 -6.45
CA GLY A 105 -11.64 2.17 -5.58
C GLY A 105 -11.39 1.98 -4.08
N ASN A 106 -10.54 1.02 -3.70
CA ASN A 106 -10.15 0.81 -2.31
C ASN A 106 -9.22 1.90 -1.76
N LEU A 107 -8.58 2.69 -2.64
CA LEU A 107 -7.72 3.81 -2.28
C LEU A 107 -8.56 5.02 -1.85
N ASP A 108 -9.52 4.79 -0.97
CA ASP A 108 -10.54 5.74 -0.56
C ASP A 108 -9.97 6.92 0.24
N ASP A 109 -8.75 6.83 0.77
CA ASP A 109 -8.04 7.92 1.44
C ASP A 109 -7.01 8.65 0.53
N LEU A 110 -6.93 8.26 -0.74
CA LEU A 110 -6.04 8.88 -1.71
C LEU A 110 -6.46 10.34 -1.97
N ARG A 111 -5.50 11.25 -1.90
CA ARG A 111 -5.68 12.68 -2.17
C ARG A 111 -5.16 13.06 -3.54
N VAL A 112 -4.02 12.51 -3.94
CA VAL A 112 -3.36 12.86 -5.20
C VAL A 112 -3.05 11.60 -5.98
N LEU A 113 -3.47 11.57 -7.25
CA LEU A 113 -3.23 10.49 -8.19
C LEU A 113 -2.70 11.07 -9.51
N TYR A 114 -1.40 10.89 -9.76
CA TYR A 114 -0.77 11.30 -11.02
C TYR A 114 -0.54 10.08 -11.91
N LEU A 115 -1.12 10.12 -13.10
CA LEU A 115 -1.11 9.04 -14.09
C LEU A 115 -0.63 9.52 -15.47
N GLU A 116 0.12 10.63 -15.53
CA GLU A 116 0.50 11.22 -16.81
C GLU A 116 1.37 10.26 -17.66
N TRP A 117 1.27 10.41 -18.98
CA TRP A 117 2.06 9.65 -19.96
C TRP A 117 1.82 8.13 -19.92
N ASN A 118 0.66 7.69 -19.44
CA ASN A 118 0.20 6.32 -19.56
C ASN A 118 -0.71 6.11 -20.80
N ASN A 119 -1.04 4.85 -21.10
CA ASN A 119 -1.90 4.42 -22.20
C ASN A 119 -3.29 3.96 -21.71
N LEU A 120 -3.77 4.56 -20.62
CA LEU A 120 -5.11 4.27 -20.07
C LEU A 120 -6.18 4.69 -21.08
N SER A 121 -7.04 3.75 -21.48
CA SER A 121 -8.13 4.00 -22.43
C SER A 121 -9.50 4.13 -21.78
N SER A 122 -9.63 3.67 -20.53
CA SER A 122 -10.84 3.75 -19.71
C SER A 122 -10.47 3.82 -18.23
N LEU A 123 -11.46 4.20 -17.42
CA LEU A 123 -11.40 4.08 -15.96
C LEU A 123 -12.32 2.92 -15.53
N PRO A 124 -11.96 2.16 -14.47
CA PRO A 124 -12.79 1.08 -13.93
C PRO A 124 -14.07 1.64 -13.30
N GLU A 125 -15.08 0.80 -13.12
CA GLU A 125 -16.38 1.24 -12.59
C GLU A 125 -16.22 1.85 -11.19
N ASN A 126 -15.42 1.24 -10.32
CA ASN A 126 -15.20 1.71 -8.95
C ASN A 126 -14.31 2.95 -8.82
N PHE A 127 -13.90 3.60 -9.92
CA PHE A 127 -13.09 4.83 -9.86
C PHE A 127 -13.80 5.95 -9.08
N TYR A 128 -15.15 5.97 -9.06
CA TYR A 128 -15.91 6.95 -8.27
C TYR A 128 -15.72 6.82 -6.75
N GLN A 129 -15.17 5.71 -6.26
CA GLN A 129 -14.93 5.46 -4.83
C GLN A 129 -13.70 6.19 -4.29
N LEU A 130 -12.90 6.79 -5.18
CA LEU A 130 -11.80 7.71 -4.86
C LEU A 130 -12.35 9.08 -4.38
N THR A 131 -13.22 9.04 -3.38
CA THR A 131 -14.04 10.16 -2.90
C THR A 131 -13.24 11.30 -2.26
N ASN A 132 -11.98 11.02 -1.92
CA ASN A 132 -11.10 11.96 -1.28
C ASN A 132 -10.09 12.61 -2.25
N LEU A 133 -10.09 12.27 -3.54
CA LEU A 133 -9.23 12.95 -4.50
C LEU A 133 -9.47 14.46 -4.48
N SER A 134 -8.38 15.22 -4.42
CA SER A 134 -8.40 16.68 -4.39
C SER A 134 -7.25 17.26 -5.23
N ASP A 135 -7.38 18.55 -5.55
CA ASP A 135 -6.29 19.34 -6.15
C ASP A 135 -5.13 19.60 -5.17
#